data_AF-A0A382GHR9-F1
#
_entry.id   AF-A0A382GHR9-F1
#
_cell.length_a   1.000
_cell.length_b   1.000
_cell.length_c   1.000
_cell.angle_alpha   90.00
_cell.angle_beta   90.00
_cell.angle_gamma   90.00
#
_symmetry.space_group_name_H-M   'P 1'
#
loop_
_entity.id
_entity.type
_entity.pdbx_description
1 polymer ?
#
loop_
_entity_poly.entity_id
_entity_poly.type
_entity_poly.pdbx_seq_one_letter_code
_entity_poly.pdbx_strand_id
1 'polypeptide(L)'
;MQVKMEKNFSVAASIQDVWDFMTNIEKVCTCIPGAQYTDDLGDEKHAVLLTVKVGPIKSSYRGEATIRNMDANSYTIEIEGKGTDTKGKGGATMELVGKLTATDEHTTE
;
A
#
# COMPACT_ATOMS: atom_id res chain seq x y z
N MET A 1 -16.97 2.45 -11.86
CA MET A 1 -16.44 1.10 -12.08
C MET A 1 -15.84 0.63 -10.77
N GLN A 2 -16.07 -0.62 -10.38
CA GLN A 2 -15.48 -1.22 -9.19
C GLN A 2 -14.65 -2.42 -9.62
N VAL A 3 -13.47 -2.57 -9.04
CA VAL A 3 -12.57 -3.69 -9.29
C VAL A 3 -12.25 -4.33 -7.94
N LYS A 4 -12.27 -5.66 -7.90
CA LYS A 4 -11.82 -6.45 -6.75
C LYS A 4 -10.62 -7.27 -7.18
N MET A 5 -9.61 -7.31 -6.31
CA MET A 5 -8.37 -8.04 -6.52
C MET A 5 -7.99 -8.72 -5.22
N GLU A 6 -7.53 -9.97 -5.32
CA GLU A 6 -7.01 -10.74 -4.19
C GLU A 6 -5.73 -11.43 -4.66
N LYS A 7 -4.71 -11.44 -3.80
CA LYS A 7 -3.43 -12.05 -4.09
C LYS A 7 -2.76 -12.51 -2.80
N ASN A 8 -2.35 -13.77 -2.79
CA ASN A 8 -1.49 -14.35 -1.76
C ASN A 8 -0.16 -14.78 -2.39
N PHE A 9 0.92 -14.70 -1.61
CA PHE A 9 2.26 -15.13 -2.00
C PHE A 9 3.12 -15.30 -0.76
N SER A 10 4.17 -16.11 -0.86
CA SER A 10 5.09 -16.34 0.27
C SER A 10 6.31 -15.42 0.22
N VAL A 11 6.80 -15.06 1.40
CA VAL A 11 8.03 -14.31 1.64
C VAL A 11 8.95 -15.16 2.52
N ALA A 12 10.20 -15.36 2.08
CA ALA A 12 11.22 -16.08 2.84
C ALA A 12 11.83 -15.19 3.94
N ALA A 13 11.00 -14.81 4.90
CA ALA A 13 11.37 -14.10 6.11
C ALA A 13 10.38 -14.42 7.25
N SER A 14 10.78 -14.16 8.50
CA SER A 14 9.92 -14.34 9.66
C SER A 14 8.71 -13.41 9.61
N ILE A 15 7.59 -13.79 10.23
CA ILE A 15 6.37 -12.97 10.23
C ILE A 15 6.62 -11.58 10.84
N GLN A 16 7.53 -11.48 11.81
CA GLN A 16 7.89 -10.20 12.42
C GLN A 16 8.61 -9.30 11.43
N ASP A 17 9.60 -9.82 10.69
CA ASP A 17 10.33 -9.04 9.69
C ASP A 17 9.39 -8.55 8.57
N VAL A 18 8.48 -9.41 8.13
CA VAL A 18 7.48 -9.06 7.10
C VAL A 18 6.50 -8.03 7.64
N TRP A 19 6.01 -8.20 8.87
CA TRP A 19 5.09 -7.26 9.51
C TRP A 19 5.71 -5.88 9.68
N ASP A 20 6.94 -5.80 10.21
CA ASP A 20 7.67 -4.54 10.40
C ASP A 20 7.92 -3.81 9.07
N PHE A 21 8.12 -4.56 7.97
CA PHE A 21 8.23 -3.98 6.64
C PHE A 21 6.88 -3.51 6.10
N MET A 22 5.86 -4.37 6.12
CA MET A 22 4.55 -4.12 5.50
C MET A 22 3.76 -3.01 6.19
N THR A 23 4.02 -2.77 7.48
CA THR A 23 3.43 -1.67 8.26
C THR A 23 4.18 -0.34 8.11
N ASN A 24 5.37 -0.34 7.51
CA ASN A 24 6.11 0.88 7.21
C ASN A 24 5.76 1.40 5.81
N ILE A 25 4.78 2.31 5.74
CA ILE A 25 4.25 2.84 4.48
C ILE A 25 5.32 3.51 3.62
N GLU A 26 6.26 4.25 4.22
CA GLU A 26 7.36 4.90 3.50
C GLU A 26 8.24 3.86 2.78
N LYS A 27 8.62 2.78 3.48
CA LYS A 27 9.40 1.67 2.90
C LYS A 27 8.62 0.92 1.83
N VAL A 28 7.36 0.55 2.10
CA VAL A 28 6.51 -0.16 1.15
C VAL A 28 6.31 0.64 -0.15
N CYS A 29 6.20 1.96 -0.05
CA CYS A 29 6.06 2.85 -1.21
C CYS A 29 7.18 2.67 -2.24
N THR A 30 8.40 2.32 -1.79
CA THR A 30 9.56 2.09 -2.69
C THR A 30 9.38 0.87 -3.61
N CYS A 31 8.50 -0.06 -3.24
CA CYS A 31 8.18 -1.25 -4.04
C CYS A 31 7.19 -0.97 -5.17
N ILE A 32 6.54 0.20 -5.16
CA ILE A 32 5.49 0.55 -6.12
C ILE A 32 6.10 1.35 -7.29
N PRO A 33 6.08 0.84 -8.53
CA PRO A 33 6.69 1.53 -9.66
C PRO A 33 6.13 2.94 -9.87
N GLY A 34 7.01 3.94 -9.80
CA GLY A 34 6.65 5.34 -10.01
C GLY A 34 5.94 6.00 -8.83
N ALA A 35 5.80 5.32 -7.70
CA ALA A 35 5.36 5.94 -6.46
C ALA A 35 6.52 6.66 -5.77
N GLN A 36 6.18 7.75 -5.09
CA GLN A 36 7.08 8.54 -4.28
C GLN A 36 6.35 8.89 -2.99
N TYR A 37 6.89 8.49 -1.85
CA TYR A 37 6.44 9.00 -0.55
C TYR A 37 6.75 10.49 -0.49
N THR A 38 5.74 11.32 -0.22
CA THR A 38 5.92 12.77 -0.23
C THR A 38 5.87 13.39 1.16
N ASP A 39 5.00 12.90 2.04
CA ASP A 39 4.86 13.48 3.37
C ASP A 39 4.16 12.54 4.36
N ASP A 40 4.46 12.71 5.64
CA ASP A 40 3.66 12.20 6.74
C ASP A 40 2.64 13.29 7.13
N LEU A 41 1.35 13.00 6.94
CA LEU A 41 0.28 13.94 7.21
C LEU A 41 -0.21 13.87 8.66
N GLY A 42 0.35 12.96 9.47
CA GLY A 42 -0.13 12.65 10.82
C GLY A 42 -1.44 11.87 10.80
N ASP A 43 -1.91 11.47 11.99
CA ASP A 43 -3.17 10.72 12.17
C ASP A 43 -3.28 9.49 11.24
N GLU A 44 -2.20 8.72 11.11
CA GLU A 44 -2.12 7.52 10.26
C GLU A 44 -2.30 7.80 8.75
N LYS A 45 -2.05 9.04 8.31
CA LYS A 45 -2.18 9.45 6.92
C LYS A 45 -0.84 9.74 6.27
N HIS A 46 -0.69 9.26 5.04
CA HIS A 46 0.53 9.37 4.27
C HIS A 46 0.25 9.91 2.87
N ALA A 47 0.99 10.94 2.48
CA ALA A 47 0.90 11.50 1.14
C ALA A 47 1.86 10.78 0.19
N VAL A 48 1.35 10.43 -0.99
CA VAL A 48 2.11 9.72 -2.03
C VAL A 48 1.86 10.38 -3.39
N LEU A 49 2.90 10.54 -4.20
CA LEU A 49 2.78 10.90 -5.62
C LEU A 49 3.03 9.67 -6.48
N LEU A 50 2.04 9.25 -7.27
CA LEU A 50 2.19 8.14 -8.22
C LEU A 50 2.29 8.66 -9.64
N THR A 51 3.38 8.35 -10.34
CA THR A 51 3.54 8.64 -11.77
C THR A 51 3.58 7.35 -12.58
N VAL A 52 2.52 7.11 -13.36
CA VAL A 52 2.40 5.94 -14.22
C VAL A 52 2.69 6.34 -15.67
N LYS A 53 3.51 5.54 -16.35
CA LYS A 53 3.77 5.66 -17.78
C LYS A 53 3.29 4.42 -18.49
N VAL A 54 2.29 4.58 -19.37
CA VAL A 54 1.77 3.51 -20.22
C VAL A 54 1.87 3.97 -21.68
N GLY A 55 2.88 3.46 -22.39
CA GLY A 55 3.17 3.91 -23.76
C GLY A 55 3.41 5.43 -23.82
N PRO A 56 2.76 6.17 -24.74
CA PRO A 56 2.92 7.63 -24.83
C PRO A 56 2.18 8.39 -23.72
N ILE A 57 1.40 7.72 -22.88
CA ILE A 57 0.59 8.33 -21.83
C ILE A 57 1.41 8.39 -20.54
N LYS A 58 1.61 9.61 -20.02
CA LYS A 58 2.15 9.87 -18.69
C LYS A 58 1.08 10.54 -17.83
N SER A 59 0.74 9.90 -16.73
CA SER A 59 -0.24 10.40 -15.76
C SER A 59 0.38 10.46 -14.37
N SER A 60 0.04 11.50 -13.62
CA SER A 60 0.47 11.67 -12.23
C SER A 60 -0.75 11.84 -11.34
N TYR A 61 -0.75 11.13 -10.21
CA TYR A 61 -1.85 11.08 -9.25
C TYR A 61 -1.33 11.51 -7.88
N ARG A 62 -2.04 12.43 -7.23
CA ARG A 62 -1.84 12.72 -5.81
C ARG A 62 -2.66 11.73 -5.01
N GLY A 63 -1.97 10.94 -4.19
CA GLY A 63 -2.54 9.91 -3.36
C GLY A 63 -2.43 10.23 -1.87
N GLU A 64 -3.39 9.71 -1.12
CA GLU A 64 -3.38 9.66 0.34
C GLU A 64 -3.69 8.21 0.74
N ALA A 65 -2.87 7.64 1.62
CA ALA A 65 -3.13 6.36 2.26
C ALA A 65 -3.43 6.62 3.74
N THR A 66 -4.51 6.04 4.26
CA THR A 66 -4.90 6.11 5.67
C THR A 66 -4.90 4.71 6.25
N ILE A 67 -4.15 4.48 7.33
CA ILE A 67 -4.23 3.22 8.08
C ILE A 67 -5.50 3.27 8.93
N ARG A 68 -6.44 2.36 8.66
CA ARG A 68 -7.73 2.25 9.37
C ARG A 68 -7.62 1.34 10.59
N ASN A 69 -6.82 0.30 10.47
CA ASN A 69 -6.57 -0.68 11.52
C ASN A 69 -5.18 -1.28 11.31
N MET A 70 -4.46 -1.53 12.39
CA MET A 70 -3.16 -2.17 12.39
C MET A 70 -3.01 -2.99 13.66
N ASP A 71 -3.31 -4.29 13.56
CA ASP A 71 -3.29 -5.21 14.70
C ASP A 71 -2.14 -6.21 14.56
N ALA A 72 -1.11 -6.02 15.38
CA ALA A 72 0.05 -6.90 15.43
C ALA A 72 -0.24 -8.28 16.05
N ASN A 73 -1.36 -8.45 16.77
CA ASN A 73 -1.71 -9.76 17.33
C ASN A 73 -2.30 -10.69 16.28
N SER A 74 -3.15 -10.15 15.40
CA SER A 74 -3.75 -10.87 14.28
C SER A 74 -2.97 -10.71 12.97
N TYR A 75 -1.88 -9.95 12.98
CA TYR A 75 -1.08 -9.54 11.81
C TYR A 75 -1.96 -9.06 10.65
N THR A 76 -2.93 -8.22 10.98
CA THR A 76 -3.91 -7.69 10.02
C THR A 76 -3.78 -6.18 9.93
N ILE A 77 -3.70 -5.64 8.71
CA ILE A 77 -3.67 -4.22 8.42
C ILE A 77 -4.79 -3.86 7.45
N GLU A 78 -5.48 -2.76 7.70
CA GLU A 78 -6.53 -2.22 6.84
C GLU A 78 -6.14 -0.81 6.41
N ILE A 79 -6.19 -0.56 5.10
CA ILE A 79 -5.78 0.72 4.51
C ILE A 79 -6.89 1.24 3.62
N GLU A 80 -7.23 2.52 3.78
CA GLU A 80 -8.03 3.28 2.81
C GLU A 80 -7.09 4.12 1.95
N GLY A 81 -7.17 3.96 0.64
CA GLY A 81 -6.43 4.75 -0.33
C GLY A 81 -7.35 5.69 -1.11
N LYS A 82 -6.88 6.91 -1.37
CA LYS A 82 -7.51 7.84 -2.31
C LYS A 82 -6.46 8.36 -3.27
N GLY A 83 -6.83 8.52 -4.54
CA GLY A 83 -5.92 9.04 -5.57
C GLY A 83 -6.68 9.89 -6.57
N THR A 84 -6.16 11.07 -6.88
CA THR A 84 -6.74 11.98 -7.89
C THR A 84 -5.68 12.35 -8.92
N ASP A 85 -6.03 12.26 -10.21
CA ASP A 85 -5.18 12.77 -11.29
C ASP A 85 -4.87 14.25 -11.02
N THR A 86 -3.60 14.61 -11.09
CA THR A 86 -3.11 15.99 -10.96
C THR A 86 -3.79 16.97 -11.93
N LYS A 87 -4.33 16.50 -13.06
CA LYS A 87 -5.11 17.29 -14.03
C LYS A 87 -6.63 17.26 -13.80
N GLY A 88 -7.10 16.60 -12.74
CA GLY A 88 -8.51 16.55 -12.34
C GLY A 88 -9.40 15.66 -13.21
N LYS A 89 -8.83 14.84 -14.10
CA LYS A 89 -9.60 14.06 -15.09
C LYS A 89 -10.11 12.71 -14.56
N GLY A 90 -9.83 12.38 -13.30
CA GLY A 90 -10.30 11.15 -12.69
C GLY A 90 -9.72 10.95 -11.31
N GLY A 91 -10.34 10.08 -10.54
CA GLY A 91 -9.86 9.64 -9.23
C GLY A 91 -10.28 8.21 -8.95
N ALA A 92 -9.68 7.64 -7.92
CA ALA A 92 -9.97 6.31 -7.42
C ALA A 92 -9.92 6.31 -5.90
N THR A 93 -10.73 5.45 -5.30
CA THR A 93 -10.64 5.08 -3.89
C THR A 93 -10.38 3.59 -3.81
N MET A 94 -9.70 3.16 -2.76
CA MET A 94 -9.30 1.78 -2.53
C MET A 94 -9.48 1.45 -1.05
N GLU A 95 -9.94 0.23 -0.80
CA GLU A 95 -9.89 -0.41 0.51
C GLU A 95 -9.01 -1.64 0.35
N LEU A 96 -8.04 -1.81 1.24
CA LEU A 96 -7.12 -2.93 1.26
C LEU A 96 -7.15 -3.56 2.64
N VAL A 97 -7.22 -4.89 2.66
CA VAL A 97 -7.01 -5.71 3.86
C VAL A 97 -5.81 -6.60 3.58
N GLY A 98 -4.75 -6.43 4.36
CA GLY A 98 -3.58 -7.29 4.36
C GLY A 98 -3.60 -8.17 5.60
N LYS A 99 -3.24 -9.44 5.44
CA LYS A 99 -3.10 -10.39 6.55
C LYS A 99 -1.85 -11.22 6.32
N LEU A 100 -1.07 -11.42 7.38
CA LEU A 100 0.08 -12.32 7.37
C LEU A 100 -0.19 -13.57 8.21
N THR A 101 0.36 -14.70 7.76
CA THR A 101 0.33 -15.98 8.46
C THR A 101 1.70 -16.63 8.38
N ALA A 102 2.26 -17.02 9.53
CA ALA A 102 3.51 -17.78 9.55
C ALA A 102 3.24 -19.21 9.04
N THR A 103 3.94 -19.64 8.00
CA THR A 103 3.88 -21.03 7.52
C THR A 103 4.91 -21.90 8.23
N ASP A 104 6.07 -21.31 8.57
CA ASP A 104 7.12 -21.88 9.41
C ASP A 104 7.93 -20.73 10.07
N GLU A 105 9.04 -21.05 10.75
CA GLU A 105 9.85 -20.05 11.46
C GLU A 105 10.54 -19.02 10.53
N HIS A 106 10.65 -19.29 9.24
CA HIS A 106 11.39 -18.48 8.27
C HIS A 106 10.59 -18.10 7.03
N THR A 107 9.32 -18.47 6.98
CA THR A 107 8.44 -18.23 5.83
C THR A 107 7.10 -17.70 6.30
N THR A 108 6.66 -16.63 5.64
CA THR A 108 5.38 -15.96 5.88
C THR A 108 4.57 -15.95 4.59
N GLU A 109 3.27 -16.14 4.69
CA GLU A 109 2.29 -15.90 3.62
C GLU A 109 1.42 -14.68 3.94
#